data_AF-A0A934L8N0-F1
#
_entry.id   AF-A0A934L8N0-F1
#
_cell.length_a   1.000
_cell.length_b   1.000
_cell.length_c   1.000
_cell.angle_alpha   90.00
_cell.angle_beta   90.00
_cell.angle_gamma   90.00
#
_symmetry.space_group_name_H-M   'P 1'
#
loop_
_entity.id
_entity.type
_entity.pdbx_description
1 polymer ?
#
loop_
_entity_poly.entity_id
_entity_poly.type
_entity_poly.pdbx_seq_one_letter_code
_entity_poly.pdbx_strand_id
1 'polypeptide(L)'
;MAALNKYQSGWAGTRLFAALLLLACWPQQAVSEPLRLTWRYSDLHTFLVHYVPDWAPAADILIEQSFEAWKDIQSVAIQNGWVTGIGWNGSMRCKISTDVFNRGVIVCSRVLGAYSTLADQYFQVPLVTNPIRPLCAATDANGVSTYSEPQFADPVNCNGPYCATCPIKPTIELADASEVEPSNSLPFLVTVNSQETCPPVNVKISLKVDPRSGGHEHGDSKRPRGDIQGIHCDSDDTCWSSPAASGAVVFSFTAPEASGIHTITATCDECSNSPQSVTVDVKVKGLKPIPPSGLYALYEKDGSVIGAVAGRHPSNHYLQPAAANKLLIIAINYHHRYPKDPVIHVNDASLMWGGVFDIDTEAEWNEPHEEHKRGSVVDIRANSKDGAIPPANFDAFMQLAKDRRVHARIHSPGESNQHFHVRLLNRSE
;
A
#
# COMPACT_ATOMS: atom_id res chain seq x y z
N MET A 1 42.61 21.18 -10.51
CA MET A 1 42.67 20.14 -9.46
C MET A 1 42.54 18.80 -10.17
N ALA A 2 43.57 18.19 -10.74
CA ALA A 2 44.71 17.50 -10.11
C ALA A 2 44.35 16.69 -8.85
N ALA A 3 44.63 15.38 -8.93
CA ALA A 3 44.62 14.33 -7.90
C ALA A 3 43.28 13.64 -7.57
N LEU A 4 43.05 12.48 -8.21
CA LEU A 4 42.59 11.25 -7.54
C LEU A 4 42.77 10.07 -8.51
N ASN A 5 43.94 9.46 -8.45
CA ASN A 5 44.27 8.23 -9.15
C ASN A 5 45.01 7.32 -8.16
N LYS A 6 44.26 6.42 -7.49
CA LYS A 6 44.70 5.15 -6.88
C LYS A 6 43.57 4.63 -5.99
N TYR A 7 42.88 3.58 -6.46
CA TYR A 7 42.47 2.40 -5.69
C TYR A 7 41.74 1.48 -6.66
N GLN A 8 42.47 0.52 -7.25
CA GLN A 8 41.93 -0.63 -7.96
C GLN A 8 42.26 -1.87 -7.13
N SER A 9 41.25 -2.45 -6.48
CA SER A 9 41.17 -3.91 -6.25
C SER A 9 39.83 -4.27 -5.59
N GLY A 10 39.07 -5.10 -6.29
CA GLY A 10 37.88 -5.80 -5.77
C GLY A 10 36.56 -5.11 -6.10
N TRP A 11 35.48 -5.89 -6.14
CA TRP A 11 34.06 -5.52 -6.29
C TRP A 11 33.49 -5.59 -7.71
N ALA A 12 32.99 -6.79 -8.07
CA ALA A 12 32.15 -7.07 -9.23
C ALA A 12 30.71 -6.49 -9.11
N GLY A 13 30.30 -6.00 -7.94
CA GLY A 13 28.94 -5.50 -7.68
C GLY A 13 28.61 -4.14 -8.29
N THR A 14 29.59 -3.35 -8.71
CA THR A 14 29.37 -1.96 -9.16
C THR A 14 28.92 -1.84 -10.62
N ARG A 15 29.05 -2.90 -11.43
CA ARG A 15 28.60 -2.88 -12.83
C ARG A 15 27.08 -3.02 -12.96
N LEU A 16 26.44 -3.70 -12.01
CA LEU A 16 24.98 -3.90 -12.01
C LEU A 16 24.23 -2.59 -11.70
N PHE A 17 24.76 -1.79 -10.77
CA PHE A 17 24.17 -0.51 -10.38
C PHE A 17 24.34 0.58 -11.45
N ALA A 18 25.45 0.57 -12.19
CA ALA A 18 25.71 1.54 -13.26
C ALA A 18 24.86 1.29 -14.52
N ALA A 19 24.55 0.03 -14.85
CA ALA A 19 23.71 -0.31 -16.00
C ALA A 19 22.22 0.02 -15.75
N LEU A 20 21.74 -0.17 -14.52
CA LEU A 20 20.37 0.20 -14.11
C LEU A 20 20.17 1.72 -14.02
N LEU A 21 21.18 2.49 -13.58
CA LEU A 21 21.10 3.95 -13.56
C LEU A 21 21.12 4.58 -14.97
N LEU A 22 21.80 3.96 -15.94
CA LEU A 22 21.84 4.48 -17.32
C LEU A 22 20.50 4.29 -18.07
N LEU A 23 19.66 3.34 -17.66
CA LEU A 23 18.32 3.14 -18.22
C LEU A 23 17.29 4.14 -17.66
N ALA A 24 17.52 4.72 -16.47
CA ALA A 24 16.60 5.66 -15.84
C ALA A 24 16.76 7.11 -16.33
N CYS A 25 17.78 7.42 -17.14
CA CYS A 25 18.07 8.79 -17.58
C CYS A 25 18.15 8.99 -19.11
N TRP A 26 17.69 8.02 -19.92
CA TRP A 26 17.71 8.16 -21.37
C TRP A 26 16.41 8.79 -21.91
N PRO A 27 16.45 9.88 -22.70
CA PRO A 27 15.24 10.45 -23.29
C PRO A 27 14.66 9.49 -24.33
N GLN A 28 13.34 9.30 -24.32
CA GLN A 28 12.60 8.47 -25.26
C GLN A 28 12.82 8.94 -26.71
N GLN A 29 13.61 8.19 -27.48
CA GLN A 29 13.46 8.09 -28.92
C GLN A 29 13.39 6.62 -29.31
N ALA A 30 12.44 6.31 -30.19
CA ALA A 30 12.05 4.96 -30.59
C ALA A 30 13.26 4.17 -31.15
N VAL A 31 13.56 3.04 -30.53
CA VAL A 31 14.52 2.05 -31.03
C VAL A 31 13.71 0.87 -31.57
N SER A 32 13.83 0.58 -32.86
CA SER A 32 13.03 -0.42 -33.57
C SER A 32 13.65 -1.82 -33.60
N GLU A 33 14.60 -2.14 -32.72
CA GLU A 33 15.20 -3.48 -32.64
C GLU A 33 15.18 -4.05 -31.22
N PRO A 34 14.93 -5.37 -31.06
CA PRO A 34 14.89 -6.01 -29.74
C PRO A 34 16.28 -6.10 -29.13
N LEU A 35 16.39 -5.67 -27.88
CA LEU A 35 17.62 -5.77 -27.08
C LEU A 35 17.98 -7.25 -26.88
N ARG A 36 19.15 -7.68 -27.37
CA ARG A 36 19.71 -9.01 -27.09
C ARG A 36 20.71 -8.94 -25.95
N LEU A 37 20.41 -9.62 -24.83
CA LEU A 37 21.35 -9.83 -23.73
C LEU A 37 21.76 -11.30 -23.70
N THR A 38 23.07 -11.57 -23.64
CA THR A 38 23.65 -12.92 -23.54
C THR A 38 24.41 -13.05 -22.24
N TRP A 39 24.11 -14.06 -21.42
CA TRP A 39 24.76 -14.30 -20.12
C TRP A 39 25.44 -15.67 -20.09
N ARG A 40 26.52 -15.81 -19.30
CA ARG A 40 27.18 -17.09 -19.02
C ARG A 40 26.80 -17.58 -17.61
N TYR A 41 26.67 -18.90 -17.48
CA TYR A 41 26.08 -19.59 -16.32
C TYR A 41 26.84 -19.45 -14.98
N SER A 42 28.06 -18.91 -14.95
CA SER A 42 28.84 -18.81 -13.70
C SER A 42 28.29 -17.80 -12.67
N ASP A 43 27.34 -16.96 -13.06
CA ASP A 43 26.95 -15.77 -12.27
C ASP A 43 25.50 -15.81 -11.75
N LEU A 44 24.80 -16.95 -11.87
CA LEU A 44 23.40 -17.12 -11.45
C LEU A 44 23.25 -18.31 -10.50
N HIS A 45 23.59 -18.11 -9.24
CA HIS A 45 22.99 -18.88 -8.15
C HIS A 45 22.23 -17.91 -7.27
N THR A 46 20.92 -18.14 -7.15
CA THR A 46 19.92 -17.32 -6.46
C THR A 46 19.41 -16.13 -7.30
N PHE A 47 18.15 -16.24 -7.74
CA PHE A 47 17.17 -15.19 -8.12
C PHE A 47 16.36 -15.59 -9.37
N LEU A 48 15.24 -16.25 -9.11
CA LEU A 48 14.01 -16.25 -9.93
C LEU A 48 12.95 -16.68 -8.91
N VAL A 49 12.16 -15.79 -8.33
CA VAL A 49 10.88 -15.30 -8.86
C VAL A 49 10.61 -13.94 -8.19
N HIS A 50 10.37 -12.90 -9.00
CA HIS A 50 9.28 -11.94 -8.84
C HIS A 50 9.54 -10.73 -9.75
N TYR A 51 8.44 -10.22 -10.31
CA TYR A 51 8.29 -8.94 -11.02
C TYR A 51 8.50 -8.93 -12.54
N VAL A 52 7.39 -9.05 -13.27
CA VAL A 52 7.20 -8.46 -14.60
C VAL A 52 6.11 -7.38 -14.42
N PRO A 53 6.37 -6.08 -14.70
CA PRO A 53 5.36 -5.04 -14.60
C PRO A 53 4.32 -5.13 -15.74
N ASP A 54 3.06 -4.81 -15.45
CA ASP A 54 1.89 -4.93 -16.34
C ASP A 54 1.92 -4.08 -17.64
N TRP A 55 2.94 -3.24 -17.84
CA TRP A 55 3.02 -2.33 -18.99
C TRP A 55 3.99 -2.77 -20.09
N ALA A 56 4.64 -3.93 -19.98
CA ALA A 56 5.54 -4.45 -21.00
C ALA A 56 4.79 -5.25 -22.09
N PRO A 57 4.87 -4.89 -23.38
CA PRO A 57 4.38 -5.76 -24.45
C PRO A 57 5.19 -7.07 -24.48
N ALA A 58 4.52 -8.19 -24.80
CA ALA A 58 5.06 -9.54 -24.79
C ALA A 58 6.50 -9.62 -25.31
N ALA A 59 7.46 -9.82 -24.40
CA ALA A 59 8.86 -10.01 -24.76
C ALA A 59 9.09 -11.48 -25.12
N ASP A 60 9.66 -11.74 -26.30
CA ASP A 60 10.16 -13.08 -26.65
C ASP A 60 11.41 -13.37 -25.81
N ILE A 61 11.27 -14.18 -24.77
CA ILE A 61 12.40 -14.67 -23.98
C ILE A 61 12.94 -15.95 -24.65
N LEU A 62 14.07 -15.83 -25.34
CA LEU A 62 14.80 -16.98 -25.88
C LEU A 62 15.78 -17.50 -24.82
N ILE A 63 15.50 -18.68 -24.25
CA ILE A 63 16.42 -19.37 -23.35
C ILE A 63 17.09 -20.52 -24.12
N GLU A 64 18.37 -20.37 -24.47
CA GLU A 64 19.20 -21.48 -24.95
C GLU A 64 19.88 -22.13 -23.74
N GLN A 65 19.50 -23.37 -23.41
CA GLN A 65 20.12 -24.15 -22.33
C GLN A 65 21.11 -25.19 -22.87
N SER A 66 22.20 -25.41 -22.15
CA SER A 66 23.15 -26.49 -22.41
C SER A 66 22.68 -27.83 -21.83
N PHE A 67 23.18 -28.92 -22.43
CA PHE A 67 22.81 -30.33 -22.24
C PHE A 67 22.77 -30.86 -20.79
N GLU A 68 23.46 -30.22 -19.84
CA GLU A 68 23.57 -30.70 -18.45
C GLU A 68 22.32 -30.42 -17.59
N ALA A 69 21.58 -29.32 -17.83
CA ALA A 69 20.39 -28.98 -17.03
C ALA A 69 19.19 -29.94 -17.25
N TRP A 70 19.22 -30.70 -18.36
CA TRP A 70 18.14 -31.61 -18.72
C TRP A 70 18.17 -32.94 -17.95
N LYS A 71 19.34 -33.35 -17.44
CA LYS A 71 19.47 -34.59 -16.64
C LYS A 71 18.70 -34.49 -15.32
N ASP A 72 18.67 -33.30 -14.71
CA ASP A 72 17.98 -33.08 -13.43
C ASP A 72 16.46 -33.07 -13.59
N ILE A 73 15.94 -32.43 -14.64
CA ILE A 73 14.50 -32.41 -14.95
C ILE A 73 14.02 -33.82 -15.32
N GLN A 74 14.82 -34.57 -16.10
CA GLN A 74 14.49 -35.95 -16.47
C GLN A 74 14.50 -36.87 -15.25
N SER A 75 15.42 -36.67 -14.30
CA SER A 75 15.47 -37.43 -13.06
C SER A 75 14.24 -37.19 -12.17
N VAL A 76 13.76 -35.94 -12.07
CA VAL A 76 12.54 -35.59 -11.32
C VAL A 76 11.28 -36.17 -11.99
N ALA A 77 11.20 -36.13 -13.32
CA ALA A 77 10.06 -36.68 -14.05
C ALA A 77 9.99 -38.22 -13.97
N ILE A 78 11.15 -38.91 -13.95
CA ILE A 78 11.23 -40.36 -13.77
C ILE A 78 10.88 -40.76 -12.32
N GLN A 79 11.35 -40.02 -11.32
CA GLN A 79 11.01 -40.27 -9.91
C GLN A 79 9.52 -40.13 -9.60
N ASN A 80 8.82 -39.25 -10.32
CA ASN A 80 7.37 -39.04 -10.15
C ASN A 80 6.51 -39.89 -11.10
N GLY A 81 7.11 -40.79 -11.89
CA GLY A 81 6.39 -41.72 -12.76
C GLY A 81 5.75 -41.08 -14.00
N TRP A 82 6.18 -39.88 -14.40
CA TRP A 82 5.56 -39.10 -15.47
C TRP A 82 6.01 -39.52 -16.88
N VAL A 83 7.14 -40.21 -17.01
CA VAL A 83 7.66 -40.69 -18.30
C VAL A 83 8.46 -41.98 -18.13
N THR A 84 8.31 -42.94 -19.05
CA THR A 84 9.17 -44.12 -19.15
C THR A 84 10.24 -43.90 -20.21
N GLY A 85 11.51 -44.08 -19.81
CA GLY A 85 12.74 -43.68 -20.52
C GLY A 85 12.73 -43.61 -22.05
N ILE A 86 13.24 -42.49 -22.58
CA ILE A 86 13.64 -42.33 -23.98
C ILE A 86 15.04 -41.70 -24.01
N GLY A 87 15.99 -42.34 -24.69
CA GLY A 87 17.29 -41.75 -25.01
C GLY A 87 17.15 -40.72 -26.13
N TRP A 88 17.62 -39.49 -25.91
CA TRP A 88 17.40 -38.36 -26.82
C TRP A 88 18.71 -37.67 -27.21
N ASN A 89 18.90 -37.41 -28.51
CA ASN A 89 19.98 -36.59 -29.08
C ASN A 89 19.36 -35.61 -30.09
N GLY A 90 19.10 -34.36 -29.68
CA GLY A 90 18.60 -33.28 -30.53
C GLY A 90 18.20 -32.02 -29.75
N SER A 91 18.14 -30.85 -30.40
CA SER A 91 17.71 -29.58 -29.78
C SER A 91 16.19 -29.36 -29.93
N MET A 92 15.52 -28.96 -28.84
CA MET A 92 14.13 -28.50 -28.85
C MET A 92 14.06 -26.98 -28.65
N ARG A 93 13.00 -26.35 -29.17
CA ARG A 93 12.60 -24.99 -28.79
C ARG A 93 11.24 -25.08 -28.10
N CYS A 94 11.12 -24.48 -26.92
CA CYS A 94 9.84 -24.40 -26.22
C CYS A 94 9.45 -22.93 -26.04
N LYS A 95 8.17 -22.63 -26.29
CA LYS A 95 7.53 -21.35 -26.02
C LYS A 95 6.58 -21.53 -24.83
N ILE A 96 6.72 -20.68 -23.83
CA ILE A 96 5.75 -20.57 -22.75
C ILE A 96 4.81 -19.43 -23.14
N SER A 97 3.53 -19.72 -23.30
CA SER A 97 2.50 -18.72 -23.51
C SER A 97 1.64 -18.65 -22.26
N THR A 98 1.56 -17.47 -21.65
CA THR A 98 0.58 -17.15 -20.61
C THR A 98 -0.59 -16.44 -21.30
N ASP A 99 -1.77 -17.04 -21.28
CA ASP A 99 -2.99 -16.31 -21.67
C ASP A 99 -3.52 -15.48 -20.49
N VAL A 100 -4.53 -14.66 -20.78
CA VAL A 100 -5.17 -13.68 -19.86
C VAL A 100 -5.82 -14.35 -18.63
N PHE A 101 -5.81 -15.69 -18.53
CA PHE A 101 -6.39 -16.47 -17.44
C PHE A 101 -5.38 -17.29 -16.63
N ASN A 102 -4.08 -16.97 -16.70
CA ASN A 102 -3.02 -17.60 -15.87
C ASN A 102 -2.94 -19.14 -16.01
N ARG A 103 -3.29 -19.69 -17.17
CA ARG A 103 -3.01 -21.10 -17.48
C ARG A 103 -1.77 -21.18 -18.37
N GLY A 104 -0.63 -21.49 -17.77
CA GLY A 104 0.62 -21.67 -18.52
C GLY A 104 0.52 -22.89 -19.43
N VAL A 105 0.67 -22.70 -20.74
CA VAL A 105 0.84 -23.80 -21.70
C VAL A 105 2.28 -23.77 -22.21
N ILE A 106 2.96 -24.91 -22.11
CA ILE A 106 4.30 -25.11 -22.69
C ILE A 106 4.11 -25.77 -24.05
N VAL A 107 4.46 -25.06 -25.12
CA VAL A 107 4.47 -25.61 -26.48
C VAL A 107 5.91 -25.84 -26.89
N CYS A 108 6.30 -27.10 -27.09
CA CYS A 108 7.63 -27.46 -27.57
C CYS A 108 7.56 -27.92 -29.03
N SER A 109 8.43 -27.38 -29.88
CA SER A 109 8.61 -27.84 -31.25
C SER A 109 10.03 -28.38 -31.47
N ARG A 110 10.10 -29.41 -32.32
CA ARG A 110 11.37 -30.05 -32.70
C ARG A 110 12.00 -29.25 -33.82
N VAL A 111 13.24 -28.79 -33.62
CA VAL A 111 14.02 -28.20 -34.71
C VAL A 111 14.79 -29.32 -35.40
N LEU A 112 14.31 -29.75 -36.57
CA LEU A 112 15.08 -30.59 -37.47
C LEU A 112 15.96 -29.69 -38.34
N GLY A 113 17.25 -30.02 -38.40
CA GLY A 113 18.24 -29.27 -39.19
C GLY A 113 17.85 -29.16 -40.67
N ALA A 114 18.33 -28.07 -41.27
CA ALA A 114 18.05 -27.53 -42.60
C ALA A 114 17.50 -28.50 -43.68
N TYR A 115 16.46 -28.01 -44.36
CA TYR A 115 15.77 -28.53 -45.56
C TYR A 115 14.73 -29.65 -45.34
N SER A 116 13.53 -29.27 -44.90
CA SER A 116 12.28 -29.78 -45.48
C SER A 116 11.06 -29.03 -44.96
N THR A 117 10.22 -28.53 -45.86
CA THR A 117 8.85 -28.04 -45.58
C THR A 117 7.93 -29.23 -45.30
N LEU A 118 7.63 -29.51 -44.03
CA LEU A 118 6.53 -30.39 -43.64
C LEU A 118 5.86 -29.85 -42.36
N ALA A 119 4.53 -29.97 -42.35
CA ALA A 119 3.59 -29.37 -41.42
C ALA A 119 3.88 -29.65 -39.94
N ASP A 120 3.68 -28.62 -39.12
CA ASP A 120 3.71 -28.71 -37.66
C ASP A 120 2.67 -29.74 -37.17
N GLN A 121 3.13 -30.82 -36.54
CA GLN A 121 2.26 -31.71 -35.77
C GLN A 121 2.14 -31.17 -34.35
N TYR A 122 0.95 -30.67 -34.02
CA TYR A 122 0.59 -30.24 -32.67
C TYR A 122 0.10 -31.46 -31.86
N PHE A 123 0.74 -31.73 -30.71
CA PHE A 123 0.16 -32.59 -29.69
C PHE A 123 -0.57 -31.71 -28.67
N GLN A 124 -1.90 -31.76 -28.67
CA GLN A 124 -2.70 -31.28 -27.54
C GLN A 124 -2.85 -32.42 -26.54
N VAL A 125 -2.26 -32.26 -25.35
CA VAL A 125 -2.60 -33.10 -24.21
C VAL A 125 -3.59 -32.30 -23.37
N PRO A 126 -4.88 -32.67 -23.32
CA PRO A 126 -5.81 -32.03 -22.41
C PRO A 126 -5.38 -32.36 -20.98
N LEU A 127 -4.95 -31.35 -20.23
CA LEU A 127 -4.90 -31.42 -18.77
C LEU A 127 -6.34 -31.48 -18.28
N VAL A 128 -6.90 -32.69 -18.20
CA VAL A 128 -8.12 -32.95 -17.44
C VAL A 128 -7.71 -33.01 -15.98
N THR A 129 -7.51 -31.85 -15.35
CA THR A 129 -7.46 -31.73 -13.89
C THR A 129 -8.89 -31.75 -13.36
N ASN A 130 -9.59 -32.88 -13.53
CA ASN A 130 -10.69 -33.15 -12.59
C ASN A 130 -10.01 -33.66 -11.32
N PRO A 131 -10.18 -33.00 -10.16
CA PRO A 131 -9.74 -33.58 -8.91
C PRO A 131 -10.42 -34.94 -8.76
N ILE A 132 -9.63 -35.95 -8.42
CA ILE A 132 -10.13 -37.27 -8.04
C ILE A 132 -11.11 -37.04 -6.89
N ARG A 133 -12.42 -37.12 -7.17
CA ARG A 133 -13.43 -37.07 -6.12
C ARG A 133 -13.26 -38.33 -5.26
N PRO A 134 -13.26 -38.23 -3.93
CA PRO A 134 -13.16 -39.41 -3.09
C PRO A 134 -14.35 -40.32 -3.38
N LEU A 135 -14.07 -41.56 -3.81
CA LEU A 135 -15.04 -42.63 -3.89
C LEU A 135 -15.42 -43.02 -2.46
N CYS A 136 -16.56 -42.56 -1.98
CA CYS A 136 -17.11 -43.03 -0.71
C CYS A 136 -17.64 -44.46 -0.93
N ALA A 137 -16.97 -45.46 -0.33
CA ALA A 137 -17.52 -46.80 -0.24
C ALA A 137 -18.70 -46.79 0.76
N ALA A 138 -19.92 -47.01 0.27
CA ALA A 138 -21.04 -47.29 1.15
C ALA A 138 -21.02 -48.77 1.52
N THR A 139 -20.77 -49.08 2.80
CA THR A 139 -21.08 -50.39 3.38
C THR A 139 -22.53 -50.39 3.84
N ASP A 140 -23.30 -51.38 3.40
CA ASP A 140 -24.64 -51.61 3.94
C ASP A 140 -24.59 -52.08 5.40
N ALA A 141 -25.74 -52.20 6.04
CA ALA A 141 -25.87 -52.62 7.45
C ALA A 141 -25.34 -54.05 7.72
N ASN A 142 -24.93 -54.79 6.69
CA ASN A 142 -24.39 -56.15 6.77
C ASN A 142 -22.89 -56.22 6.45
N GLY A 143 -22.23 -55.08 6.20
CA GLY A 143 -20.79 -55.03 5.93
C GLY A 143 -20.39 -55.53 4.53
N VAL A 144 -21.33 -55.61 3.58
CA VAL A 144 -21.03 -56.04 2.21
C VAL A 144 -20.80 -54.81 1.34
N SER A 145 -19.61 -54.69 0.75
CA SER A 145 -19.29 -53.62 -0.19
C SER A 145 -19.74 -54.05 -1.60
N THR A 146 -20.86 -53.51 -2.07
CA THR A 146 -21.31 -53.72 -3.44
C THR A 146 -20.95 -52.50 -4.29
N TYR A 147 -20.13 -52.71 -5.33
CA TYR A 147 -19.87 -51.69 -6.35
C TYR A 147 -21.07 -51.63 -7.29
N SER A 148 -22.12 -50.90 -6.91
CA SER A 148 -23.13 -50.45 -7.88
C SER A 148 -22.61 -49.22 -8.62
N GLU A 149 -23.07 -49.02 -9.86
CA GLU A 149 -22.76 -47.85 -10.71
C GLU A 149 -22.73 -46.54 -9.91
N PRO A 150 -21.81 -45.62 -10.23
CA PRO A 150 -21.63 -44.38 -9.49
C PRO A 150 -22.87 -43.50 -9.64
N GLN A 151 -23.80 -43.62 -8.69
CA GLN A 151 -24.79 -42.59 -8.48
C GLN A 151 -24.03 -41.35 -8.03
N PHE A 152 -24.05 -40.32 -8.87
CA PHE A 152 -23.57 -38.99 -8.50
C PHE A 152 -24.37 -38.56 -7.27
N ALA A 153 -23.76 -38.69 -6.09
CA ALA A 153 -24.35 -38.21 -4.86
C ALA A 153 -24.59 -36.71 -5.03
N ASP A 154 -25.86 -36.31 -4.87
CA ASP A 154 -26.27 -34.93 -4.83
C ASP A 154 -25.45 -34.21 -3.75
N PRO A 155 -24.60 -33.22 -4.09
CA PRO A 155 -23.72 -32.56 -3.12
C PRO A 155 -24.47 -31.85 -2.00
N VAL A 156 -25.80 -31.75 -2.08
CA VAL A 156 -26.64 -31.03 -1.12
C VAL A 156 -27.04 -31.88 0.10
N ASN A 157 -26.88 -33.22 0.09
CA ASN A 157 -27.42 -34.07 1.18
C ASN A 157 -26.43 -35.08 1.75
N CYS A 158 -25.32 -34.57 2.26
CA CYS A 158 -24.33 -35.31 3.05
C CYS A 158 -24.76 -35.35 4.53
N ASN A 159 -25.69 -36.25 4.90
CA ASN A 159 -26.14 -36.50 6.28
C ASN A 159 -25.62 -37.83 6.89
N GLY A 160 -24.63 -38.47 6.25
CA GLY A 160 -24.04 -39.73 6.74
C GLY A 160 -22.93 -39.53 7.80
N PRO A 161 -22.62 -40.55 8.63
CA PRO A 161 -21.55 -40.51 9.64
C PRO A 161 -20.12 -40.35 9.08
N TYR A 162 -19.98 -40.31 7.75
CA TYR A 162 -18.72 -40.06 7.03
C TYR A 162 -18.65 -38.66 6.41
N CYS A 163 -19.62 -37.79 6.70
CA CYS A 163 -19.50 -36.38 6.39
C CYS A 163 -18.51 -35.83 7.40
N ALA A 164 -17.24 -35.79 7.00
CA ALA A 164 -16.19 -35.15 7.78
C ALA A 164 -16.67 -33.73 8.07
N THR A 165 -17.18 -33.51 9.28
CA THR A 165 -17.40 -32.18 9.81
C THR A 165 -16.03 -31.52 9.73
N CYS A 166 -15.89 -30.44 8.96
CA CYS A 166 -14.65 -29.68 8.89
C CYS A 166 -14.34 -29.17 10.31
N PRO A 167 -13.46 -29.84 11.09
CA PRO A 167 -13.32 -29.53 12.52
C PRO A 167 -12.33 -28.39 12.71
N ILE A 168 -11.61 -28.01 11.65
CA ILE A 168 -10.63 -26.95 11.64
C ILE A 168 -11.30 -25.72 11.10
N LYS A 169 -11.71 -24.96 12.08
CA LYS A 169 -12.19 -23.62 11.93
C LYS A 169 -11.02 -22.71 11.48
N PRO A 170 -11.18 -21.96 10.38
CA PRO A 170 -10.08 -21.21 9.82
C PRO A 170 -9.54 -20.11 10.73
N THR A 171 -8.22 -19.92 10.74
CA THR A 171 -7.57 -18.77 11.37
C THR A 171 -7.31 -17.65 10.38
N ILE A 172 -7.49 -16.40 10.83
CA ILE A 172 -7.18 -15.19 10.06
C ILE A 172 -5.83 -14.60 10.49
N GLU A 173 -4.97 -14.30 9.52
CA GLU A 173 -3.72 -13.54 9.70
C GLU A 173 -3.76 -12.34 8.76
N LEU A 174 -3.27 -11.18 9.23
CA LEU A 174 -3.25 -9.94 8.47
C LEU A 174 -1.84 -9.33 8.52
N ALA A 175 -1.25 -9.06 7.35
CA ALA A 175 0.10 -8.51 7.24
C ALA A 175 0.08 -6.98 7.20
N ASP A 176 0.96 -6.34 7.98
CA ASP A 176 0.80 -4.95 8.39
C ASP A 176 1.73 -3.94 7.69
N ALA A 177 1.15 -2.77 7.43
CA ALA A 177 1.80 -1.50 7.72
C ALA A 177 0.96 -0.77 8.78
N SER A 178 1.61 -0.31 9.86
CA SER A 178 0.91 0.36 10.97
C SER A 178 0.57 1.82 10.68
N GLU A 179 1.08 2.39 9.57
CA GLU A 179 0.91 3.80 9.24
C GLU A 179 0.73 3.99 7.73
N VAL A 180 -0.14 4.92 7.34
CA VAL A 180 -0.38 5.31 5.95
C VAL A 180 -0.67 6.80 5.84
N GLU A 181 -0.10 7.42 4.80
CA GLU A 181 -0.42 8.80 4.43
C GLU A 181 -1.79 8.88 3.77
N PRO A 182 -2.53 9.98 3.96
CA PRO A 182 -3.81 10.17 3.28
C PRO A 182 -3.71 10.01 1.76
N SER A 183 -4.71 9.36 1.18
CA SER A 183 -4.81 8.98 -0.24
C SER A 183 -3.87 7.87 -0.72
N ASN A 184 -3.01 7.31 0.13
CA ASN A 184 -2.24 6.12 -0.20
C ASN A 184 -3.00 4.84 0.16
N SER A 185 -2.65 3.74 -0.51
CA SER A 185 -3.27 2.44 -0.26
C SER A 185 -2.30 1.48 0.42
N LEU A 186 -2.82 0.69 1.36
CA LEU A 186 -2.13 -0.44 1.97
C LEU A 186 -2.71 -1.76 1.45
N PRO A 187 -1.87 -2.70 0.96
CA PRO A 187 -2.34 -4.03 0.62
C PRO A 187 -2.57 -4.84 1.89
N PHE A 188 -3.63 -5.64 1.88
CA PHE A 188 -3.99 -6.54 2.95
C PHE A 188 -4.21 -7.95 2.40
N LEU A 189 -3.74 -8.93 3.17
CA LEU A 189 -3.93 -10.34 2.90
C LEU A 189 -4.57 -10.97 4.13
N VAL A 190 -5.77 -11.51 3.98
CA VAL A 190 -6.41 -12.37 4.97
C VAL A 190 -6.24 -13.81 4.52
N THR A 191 -5.47 -14.57 5.29
CA THR A 191 -5.40 -16.03 5.10
C THR A 191 -6.51 -16.70 5.91
N VAL A 192 -7.11 -17.76 5.38
CA VAL A 192 -8.17 -18.56 5.94
C VAL A 192 -7.64 -19.99 5.96
N ASN A 193 -7.02 -20.38 7.08
CA ASN A 193 -6.38 -21.68 7.19
C ASN A 193 -7.42 -22.80 7.39
N SER A 194 -7.97 -23.33 6.29
CA SER A 194 -8.84 -24.51 6.31
C SER A 194 -8.06 -25.77 5.97
N GLN A 195 -8.48 -26.94 6.48
CA GLN A 195 -7.98 -28.20 5.92
C GLN A 195 -8.44 -28.34 4.47
N GLU A 196 -7.64 -28.97 3.62
CA GLU A 196 -7.83 -29.09 2.16
C GLU A 196 -9.22 -29.62 1.72
N THR A 197 -10.01 -30.18 2.64
CA THR A 197 -11.34 -30.74 2.39
C THR A 197 -12.51 -29.83 2.79
N CYS A 198 -12.23 -28.64 3.33
CA CYS A 198 -13.28 -27.75 3.81
C CYS A 198 -13.85 -26.89 2.66
N PRO A 199 -15.17 -26.60 2.67
CA PRO A 199 -15.76 -25.70 1.70
C PRO A 199 -15.13 -24.29 1.85
N PRO A 200 -14.92 -23.57 0.75
CA PRO A 200 -14.54 -22.17 0.80
C PRO A 200 -15.52 -21.36 1.66
N VAL A 201 -14.99 -20.51 2.54
CA VAL A 201 -15.80 -19.63 3.41
C VAL A 201 -15.71 -18.18 2.95
N ASN A 202 -16.74 -17.40 3.28
CA ASN A 202 -16.73 -15.96 3.05
C ASN A 202 -16.07 -15.25 4.23
N VAL A 203 -15.26 -14.25 3.94
CA VAL A 203 -14.68 -13.36 4.95
C VAL A 203 -15.39 -12.03 4.86
N LYS A 204 -15.94 -11.59 5.99
CA LYS A 204 -16.44 -10.24 6.20
C LYS A 204 -15.32 -9.36 6.72
N ILE A 205 -15.05 -8.28 6.02
CA ILE A 205 -14.14 -7.22 6.45
C ILE A 205 -14.99 -6.06 6.95
N SER A 206 -14.65 -5.52 8.11
CA SER A 206 -15.27 -4.33 8.68
C SER A 206 -14.24 -3.27 9.04
N LEU A 207 -14.62 -2.01 8.89
CA LEU A 207 -13.75 -0.86 9.06
C LEU A 207 -14.34 0.10 10.09
N LYS A 208 -13.58 0.36 11.15
CA LYS A 208 -13.95 1.33 12.20
C LYS A 208 -12.86 2.36 12.35
N VAL A 209 -13.25 3.58 12.71
CA VAL A 209 -12.30 4.64 13.06
C VAL A 209 -12.49 4.96 14.54
N ASP A 210 -11.41 5.04 15.29
CA ASP A 210 -11.46 5.50 16.67
C ASP A 210 -11.91 6.98 16.68
N PRO A 211 -13.10 7.27 17.24
CA PRO A 211 -13.63 8.63 17.25
C PRO A 211 -12.73 9.60 18.01
N ARG A 212 -11.89 9.16 18.96
CA ARG A 212 -11.06 10.04 19.80
C ARG A 212 -9.57 9.84 19.56
N SER A 213 -9.15 10.00 18.30
CA SER A 213 -7.78 9.77 17.87
C SER A 213 -7.29 10.84 16.89
N GLY A 214 -5.98 10.86 16.59
CA GLY A 214 -5.40 11.73 15.54
C GLY A 214 -5.43 13.23 15.82
N GLY A 215 -5.77 13.66 17.04
CA GLY A 215 -5.97 15.08 17.39
C GLY A 215 -7.43 15.55 17.35
N HIS A 216 -8.37 14.64 17.10
CA HIS A 216 -9.81 14.85 17.29
C HIS A 216 -10.23 14.13 18.56
N GLU A 217 -10.40 14.86 19.66
CA GLU A 217 -10.80 14.35 20.98
C GLU A 217 -12.32 14.37 21.18
N HIS A 218 -13.08 14.24 20.10
CA HIS A 218 -14.53 14.37 20.10
C HIS A 218 -15.17 13.37 19.14
N GLY A 219 -16.42 13.01 19.38
CA GLY A 219 -17.06 11.88 18.69
C GLY A 219 -17.68 12.28 17.35
N ASP A 220 -16.95 12.08 16.26
CA ASP A 220 -17.42 12.42 14.92
C ASP A 220 -18.13 11.28 14.22
N SER A 221 -19.41 11.46 13.93
CA SER A 221 -20.19 10.50 13.15
C SER A 221 -19.81 10.50 11.66
N LYS A 222 -19.29 11.63 11.18
CA LYS A 222 -18.92 11.87 9.77
C LYS A 222 -17.43 11.66 9.49
N ARG A 223 -16.70 11.09 10.44
CA ARG A 223 -15.25 10.87 10.32
C ARG A 223 -14.91 10.03 9.07
N PRO A 224 -14.02 10.50 8.18
CA PRO A 224 -13.65 9.76 6.99
C PRO A 224 -13.06 8.40 7.34
N ARG A 225 -13.65 7.34 6.76
CA ARG A 225 -13.23 5.95 6.99
C ARG A 225 -12.25 5.45 5.95
N GLY A 226 -12.28 5.99 4.73
CA GLY A 226 -11.50 5.47 3.62
C GLY A 226 -12.23 4.34 2.93
N ASP A 227 -11.54 3.71 1.98
CA ASP A 227 -12.18 2.79 1.04
C ASP A 227 -11.48 1.43 1.06
N ILE A 228 -12.26 0.35 1.08
CA ILE A 228 -11.77 -1.01 0.82
C ILE A 228 -11.98 -1.34 -0.65
N GLN A 229 -10.94 -1.83 -1.32
CA GLN A 229 -10.97 -2.18 -2.74
C GLN A 229 -10.54 -3.64 -2.95
N GLY A 230 -11.00 -4.24 -4.05
CA GLY A 230 -10.70 -5.63 -4.41
C GLY A 230 -11.70 -6.67 -3.89
N ILE A 231 -12.67 -6.26 -3.08
CA ILE A 231 -13.79 -7.09 -2.61
C ILE A 231 -15.11 -6.31 -2.71
N HIS A 232 -16.25 -7.01 -2.58
CA HIS A 232 -17.57 -6.39 -2.66
C HIS A 232 -17.93 -5.69 -1.34
N CYS A 233 -18.43 -4.46 -1.38
CA CYS A 233 -18.84 -3.74 -0.19
C CYS A 233 -20.35 -3.47 -0.20
N ASP A 234 -21.03 -3.85 0.87
CA ASP A 234 -22.46 -3.58 1.08
C ASP A 234 -22.69 -2.16 1.62
N SER A 235 -21.69 -1.64 2.35
CA SER A 235 -21.64 -0.31 2.93
C SER A 235 -20.20 0.22 2.96
N ASP A 236 -20.04 1.49 3.32
CA ASP A 236 -18.72 2.14 3.49
C ASP A 236 -17.85 1.51 4.58
N ASP A 237 -18.42 0.66 5.44
CA ASP A 237 -17.73 0.07 6.58
C ASP A 237 -17.78 -1.46 6.64
N THR A 238 -18.43 -2.11 5.67
CA THR A 238 -18.61 -3.55 5.63
C THR A 238 -18.49 -4.09 4.22
N CYS A 239 -17.56 -5.03 4.04
CA CYS A 239 -17.28 -5.70 2.79
C CYS A 239 -17.22 -7.21 2.95
N TRP A 240 -17.49 -7.93 1.87
CA TRP A 240 -17.49 -9.38 1.78
C TRP A 240 -16.58 -9.86 0.67
N SER A 241 -15.74 -10.83 0.99
CA SER A 241 -15.02 -11.59 -0.02
C SER A 241 -15.97 -12.53 -0.77
N SER A 242 -15.62 -12.87 -2.01
CA SER A 242 -16.11 -14.12 -2.59
C SER A 242 -15.48 -15.32 -1.84
N PRO A 243 -16.09 -16.52 -1.88
CA PRO A 243 -15.52 -17.69 -1.25
C PRO A 243 -14.13 -17.98 -1.81
N ALA A 244 -13.09 -17.89 -0.98
CA ALA A 244 -11.72 -18.04 -1.44
C ALA A 244 -11.36 -19.52 -1.56
N ALA A 245 -11.35 -20.06 -2.80
CA ALA A 245 -10.92 -21.43 -3.06
C ALA A 245 -9.47 -21.71 -2.63
N SER A 246 -8.63 -20.67 -2.57
CA SER A 246 -7.23 -20.71 -2.12
C SER A 246 -7.06 -20.51 -0.61
N GLY A 247 -8.13 -20.25 0.15
CA GLY A 247 -8.03 -19.85 1.54
C GLY A 247 -7.33 -18.50 1.73
N ALA A 248 -7.36 -17.60 0.74
CA ALA A 248 -6.76 -16.28 0.84
C ALA A 248 -7.66 -15.20 0.22
N VAL A 249 -7.85 -14.11 0.94
CA VAL A 249 -8.59 -12.92 0.50
C VAL A 249 -7.61 -11.76 0.44
N VAL A 250 -7.47 -11.16 -0.74
CA VAL A 250 -6.61 -9.99 -0.97
C VAL A 250 -7.49 -8.78 -1.19
N PHE A 251 -7.20 -7.69 -0.49
CA PHE A 251 -7.84 -6.40 -0.68
C PHE A 251 -6.83 -5.27 -0.44
N SER A 252 -7.23 -4.04 -0.72
CA SER A 252 -6.46 -2.86 -0.32
C SER A 252 -7.33 -1.87 0.44
N PHE A 253 -6.73 -1.21 1.42
CA PHE A 253 -7.32 -0.09 2.14
C PHE A 253 -6.73 1.21 1.61
N THR A 254 -7.55 2.05 1.00
CA THR A 254 -7.15 3.41 0.58
C THR A 254 -7.49 4.37 1.71
N ALA A 255 -6.45 4.95 2.29
CA ALA A 255 -6.57 5.84 3.42
C ALA A 255 -7.31 7.12 3.02
N PRO A 256 -8.30 7.59 3.82
CA PRO A 256 -8.97 8.84 3.57
C PRO A 256 -8.03 10.01 3.93
N GLU A 257 -8.59 11.21 4.13
CA GLU A 257 -7.89 12.26 4.83
C GLU A 257 -7.39 11.81 6.22
N ALA A 258 -6.36 12.48 6.76
CA ALA A 258 -5.81 12.15 8.08
C ALA A 258 -6.91 12.15 9.14
N SER A 259 -7.28 10.95 9.57
CA SER A 259 -8.45 10.73 10.43
C SER A 259 -8.17 9.74 11.55
N GLY A 260 -6.92 9.61 12.00
CA GLY A 260 -6.58 8.90 13.23
C GLY A 260 -6.44 7.39 13.06
N ILE A 261 -6.88 6.64 14.06
CA ILE A 261 -6.67 5.18 14.14
C ILE A 261 -7.83 4.45 13.48
N HIS A 262 -7.53 3.63 12.47
CA HIS A 262 -8.48 2.78 11.78
C HIS A 262 -8.31 1.33 12.23
N THR A 263 -9.38 0.69 12.69
CA THR A 263 -9.39 -0.74 13.00
C THR A 263 -10.04 -1.49 11.84
N ILE A 264 -9.25 -2.31 11.15
CA ILE A 264 -9.75 -3.23 10.13
C ILE A 264 -9.92 -4.58 10.81
N THR A 265 -11.13 -5.12 10.75
CA THR A 265 -11.50 -6.38 11.41
C THR A 265 -12.01 -7.37 10.39
N ALA A 266 -11.42 -8.55 10.37
CA ALA A 266 -11.85 -9.68 9.56
C ALA A 266 -12.60 -10.69 10.43
N THR A 267 -13.76 -11.12 9.95
CA THR A 267 -14.64 -12.11 10.58
C THR A 267 -15.08 -13.14 9.56
N CYS A 268 -15.34 -14.36 10.01
CA CYS A 268 -15.95 -15.41 9.20
C CYS A 268 -16.88 -16.19 10.12
N ASP A 269 -18.12 -16.42 9.67
CA ASP A 269 -19.19 -16.97 10.50
C ASP A 269 -18.93 -18.45 10.85
N GLU A 270 -18.25 -19.16 9.96
CA GLU A 270 -17.87 -20.57 10.12
C GLU A 270 -16.51 -20.75 10.85
N CYS A 271 -15.84 -19.67 11.25
CA CYS A 271 -14.48 -19.69 11.82
C CYS A 271 -14.43 -19.75 13.37
N SER A 272 -13.28 -20.15 13.93
CA SER A 272 -13.13 -20.48 15.38
C SER A 272 -12.72 -19.30 16.18
N ASN A 273 -11.84 -18.51 15.57
CA ASN A 273 -11.11 -17.40 16.14
C ASN A 273 -11.52 -16.11 15.43
N SER A 274 -12.82 -15.98 15.21
CA SER A 274 -13.49 -14.73 14.82
C SER A 274 -13.75 -13.91 16.08
N PRO A 275 -13.40 -12.61 16.15
CA PRO A 275 -12.77 -11.73 15.14
C PRO A 275 -11.22 -11.63 15.21
N GLN A 276 -10.57 -11.20 14.11
CA GLN A 276 -9.16 -10.72 14.09
C GLN A 276 -9.10 -9.27 13.61
N SER A 277 -8.20 -8.46 14.18
CA SER A 277 -8.12 -7.02 13.90
C SER A 277 -6.68 -6.49 13.81
N VAL A 278 -6.50 -5.48 12.96
CA VAL A 278 -5.30 -4.61 12.88
C VAL A 278 -5.69 -3.17 13.13
N THR A 279 -4.72 -2.37 13.57
CA THR A 279 -4.84 -0.91 13.58
C THR A 279 -3.92 -0.27 12.53
N VAL A 280 -4.47 0.68 11.78
CA VAL A 280 -3.76 1.51 10.80
C VAL A 280 -3.85 2.97 11.24
N ASP A 281 -2.71 3.61 11.47
CA ASP A 281 -2.64 5.05 11.71
C ASP A 281 -2.72 5.79 10.36
N VAL A 282 -3.81 6.50 10.12
CA VAL A 282 -3.94 7.40 8.97
C VAL A 282 -3.48 8.79 9.39
N LYS A 283 -2.24 9.14 9.02
CA LYS A 283 -1.59 10.39 9.45
C LYS A 283 -0.60 10.95 8.43
N VAL A 284 -0.39 12.25 8.52
CA VAL A 284 0.65 12.93 7.74
C VAL A 284 2.02 12.65 8.35
N LYS A 285 2.91 12.07 7.55
CA LYS A 285 4.25 11.66 7.96
C LYS A 285 5.11 12.88 8.24
N GLY A 286 5.92 12.76 9.29
CA GLY A 286 6.94 13.76 9.61
C GLY A 286 6.43 15.00 10.33
N LEU A 287 5.12 15.11 10.63
CA LEU A 287 4.64 16.17 11.50
C LEU A 287 5.31 16.12 12.86
N LYS A 288 5.70 17.30 13.35
CA LYS A 288 6.32 17.50 14.67
C LYS A 288 5.70 18.71 15.36
N PRO A 289 5.62 18.71 16.69
CA PRO A 289 5.21 19.90 17.42
C PRO A 289 6.16 21.05 17.10
N ILE A 290 5.62 22.26 16.94
CA ILE A 290 6.43 23.47 16.79
C ILE A 290 7.30 23.60 18.05
N PRO A 291 8.65 23.68 17.93
CA PRO A 291 9.50 23.84 19.11
C PRO A 291 9.17 25.15 19.84
N PRO A 292 9.27 25.22 21.18
CA PRO A 292 9.12 26.48 21.88
C PRO A 292 10.23 27.47 21.50
N SER A 293 9.93 28.76 21.48
CA SER A 293 10.86 29.84 21.13
C SER A 293 10.54 31.11 21.92
N GLY A 294 11.55 31.97 22.14
CA GLY A 294 11.32 33.33 22.65
C GLY A 294 10.86 34.33 21.58
N LEU A 295 10.67 33.88 20.34
CA LEU A 295 10.33 34.71 19.18
C LEU A 295 8.88 34.52 18.70
N TYR A 296 8.16 33.56 19.28
CA TYR A 296 6.74 33.36 19.07
C TYR A 296 6.15 32.65 20.28
N ALA A 297 4.84 32.81 20.50
CA ALA A 297 4.11 32.11 21.53
C ALA A 297 3.19 31.05 20.92
N LEU A 298 3.13 29.90 21.59
CA LEU A 298 2.19 28.80 21.33
C LEU A 298 1.14 28.67 22.45
N TYR A 299 1.35 29.36 23.57
CA TYR A 299 0.51 29.31 24.75
C TYR A 299 0.15 30.73 25.19
N GLU A 300 -1.07 30.88 25.70
CA GLU A 300 -1.48 32.08 26.41
C GLU A 300 -0.77 32.20 27.76
N LYS A 301 -0.89 33.36 28.40
CA LYS A 301 -0.29 33.63 29.72
C LYS A 301 -0.81 32.70 30.83
N ASP A 302 -2.01 32.14 30.66
CA ASP A 302 -2.62 31.19 31.60
C ASP A 302 -2.20 29.73 31.34
N GLY A 303 -1.38 29.49 30.32
CA GLY A 303 -0.91 28.16 29.92
C GLY A 303 -1.83 27.42 28.94
N SER A 304 -2.97 28.00 28.55
CA SER A 304 -3.80 27.41 27.49
C SER A 304 -3.11 27.49 26.13
N VAL A 305 -3.32 26.47 25.28
CA VAL A 305 -2.78 26.45 23.92
C VAL A 305 -3.54 27.47 23.06
N ILE A 306 -2.81 28.35 22.38
CA ILE A 306 -3.41 29.38 21.51
C ILE A 306 -4.15 28.67 20.37
N GLY A 307 -5.42 29.03 20.14
CA GLY A 307 -6.26 28.47 19.05
C GLY A 307 -6.87 27.09 19.35
N ALA A 308 -6.41 26.40 20.39
CA ALA A 308 -6.96 25.10 20.75
C ALA A 308 -8.43 25.18 21.19
N VAL A 309 -9.19 24.12 20.88
CA VAL A 309 -10.58 23.96 21.31
C VAL A 309 -10.62 22.90 22.40
N ALA A 310 -10.82 23.31 23.65
CA ALA A 310 -10.81 22.40 24.79
C ALA A 310 -11.83 21.26 24.60
N GLY A 311 -11.38 20.01 24.80
CA GLY A 311 -12.22 18.82 24.62
C GLY A 311 -12.53 18.44 23.18
N ARG A 312 -11.96 19.14 22.18
CA ARG A 312 -12.06 18.77 20.76
C ARG A 312 -10.68 18.68 20.12
N HIS A 313 -9.92 19.77 20.17
CA HIS A 313 -8.60 19.88 19.56
C HIS A 313 -7.61 20.50 20.56
N PRO A 314 -7.14 19.73 21.55
CA PRO A 314 -6.25 20.26 22.59
C PRO A 314 -4.85 20.60 22.07
N SER A 315 -4.50 20.23 20.84
CA SER A 315 -3.18 20.51 20.25
C SER A 315 -3.28 20.72 18.75
N ASN A 316 -2.89 21.91 18.31
CA ASN A 316 -3.04 22.43 16.94
C ASN A 316 -1.75 23.06 16.40
N HIS A 317 -0.60 22.83 17.05
CA HIS A 317 0.70 23.41 16.68
C HIS A 317 1.68 22.37 16.15
N TYR A 318 1.29 21.66 15.10
CA TYR A 318 2.17 20.71 14.40
C TYR A 318 2.49 21.20 12.99
N LEU A 319 3.75 21.08 12.60
CA LEU A 319 4.26 21.47 11.30
C LEU A 319 5.23 20.42 10.77
N GLN A 320 5.42 20.43 9.45
CA GLN A 320 6.57 19.79 8.83
C GLN A 320 7.87 20.49 9.30
N PRO A 321 9.00 19.78 9.47
CA PRO A 321 10.25 20.39 9.94
C PRO A 321 10.71 21.57 9.09
N ALA A 322 10.54 21.48 7.76
CA ALA A 322 10.87 22.58 6.85
C ALA A 322 9.95 23.80 7.04
N ALA A 323 8.66 23.58 7.31
CA ALA A 323 7.71 24.65 7.62
C ALA A 323 8.06 25.32 8.96
N ALA A 324 8.33 24.54 10.01
CA ALA A 324 8.74 25.06 11.32
C ALA A 324 10.01 25.93 11.23
N ASN A 325 10.99 25.54 10.41
CA ASN A 325 12.18 26.36 10.16
C ASN A 325 11.84 27.71 9.49
N LYS A 326 10.93 27.71 8.50
CA LYS A 326 10.49 28.96 7.86
C LYS A 326 9.74 29.87 8.83
N LEU A 327 8.89 29.32 9.69
CA LEU A 327 8.23 30.06 10.76
C LEU A 327 9.25 30.73 11.69
N LEU A 328 10.27 29.99 12.15
CA LEU A 328 11.33 30.53 12.99
C LEU A 328 12.07 31.67 12.29
N ILE A 329 12.43 31.52 11.01
CA ILE A 329 13.11 32.57 10.23
C ILE A 329 12.23 33.82 10.11
N ILE A 330 10.92 33.67 9.87
CA ILE A 330 9.97 34.80 9.83
C ILE A 330 9.94 35.51 11.17
N ALA A 331 9.82 34.76 12.27
CA ALA A 331 9.80 35.30 13.62
C ALA A 331 11.10 36.06 13.98
N ILE A 332 12.27 35.52 13.62
CA ILE A 332 13.58 36.19 13.79
C ILE A 332 13.57 37.54 13.06
N ASN A 333 13.20 37.56 11.79
CA ASN A 333 13.23 38.78 10.99
C ASN A 333 12.22 39.81 11.51
N TYR A 334 11.05 39.37 11.96
CA TYR A 334 10.01 40.24 12.48
C TYR A 334 10.50 40.94 13.75
N HIS A 335 11.03 40.17 14.70
CA HIS A 335 11.57 40.71 15.95
C HIS A 335 12.79 41.59 15.75
N HIS A 336 13.65 41.27 14.79
CA HIS A 336 14.78 42.13 14.45
C HIS A 336 14.30 43.49 13.93
N ARG A 337 13.25 43.51 13.10
CA ARG A 337 12.68 44.73 12.53
C ARG A 337 11.84 45.53 13.54
N TYR A 338 11.14 44.83 14.43
CA TYR A 338 10.20 45.39 15.40
C TYR A 338 10.51 44.92 16.83
N PRO A 339 11.64 45.36 17.42
CA PRO A 339 12.10 44.85 18.72
C PRO A 339 11.22 45.25 19.91
N LYS A 340 10.26 46.16 19.71
CA LYS A 340 9.31 46.61 20.74
C LYS A 340 7.92 45.99 20.60
N ASP A 341 7.67 45.29 19.48
CA ASP A 341 6.41 44.60 19.26
C ASP A 341 6.32 43.34 20.12
N PRO A 342 5.10 42.86 20.43
CA PRO A 342 4.94 41.58 21.08
C PRO A 342 5.50 40.44 20.23
N VAL A 343 5.77 39.29 20.87
CA VAL A 343 6.07 38.06 20.15
C VAL A 343 4.89 37.62 19.30
N ILE A 344 5.19 36.99 18.17
CA ILE A 344 4.16 36.51 17.26
C ILE A 344 3.37 35.40 17.94
N HIS A 345 2.06 35.55 18.07
CA HIS A 345 1.20 34.47 18.57
C HIS A 345 0.72 33.60 17.42
N VAL A 346 1.11 32.33 17.44
CA VAL A 346 0.69 31.31 16.46
C VAL A 346 -0.66 30.76 16.90
N ASN A 347 -1.70 31.00 16.11
CA ASN A 347 -3.06 30.58 16.41
C ASN A 347 -3.26 29.12 16.04
N ASP A 348 -3.25 28.79 14.75
CA ASP A 348 -3.56 27.45 14.27
C ASP A 348 -2.50 26.95 13.29
N ALA A 349 -2.07 25.71 13.42
CA ALA A 349 -1.28 24.98 12.44
C ALA A 349 -1.97 23.63 12.21
N SER A 350 -1.22 22.53 12.00
CA SER A 350 -1.81 21.20 11.91
C SER A 350 -2.15 20.62 13.27
N LEU A 351 -3.11 19.70 13.31
CA LEU A 351 -3.27 18.74 14.39
C LEU A 351 -2.09 17.76 14.41
N MET A 352 -1.97 16.98 15.50
CA MET A 352 -0.82 16.09 15.72
C MET A 352 -0.56 15.07 14.61
N TRP A 353 -1.62 14.59 13.95
CA TRP A 353 -1.53 13.62 12.87
C TRP A 353 -1.92 14.23 11.51
N GLY A 354 -2.16 15.54 11.46
CA GLY A 354 -2.81 16.21 10.34
C GLY A 354 -4.33 16.16 10.45
N GLY A 355 -5.03 16.39 9.34
CA GLY A 355 -6.49 16.33 9.28
C GLY A 355 -7.15 17.71 9.40
N VAL A 356 -8.48 17.72 9.26
CA VAL A 356 -9.28 18.95 9.33
C VAL A 356 -9.27 19.51 10.75
N PHE A 357 -9.09 20.82 10.90
CA PHE A 357 -9.36 21.49 12.17
C PHE A 357 -10.84 21.92 12.23
N ASP A 358 -11.71 21.02 12.68
CA ASP A 358 -13.17 21.19 12.61
C ASP A 358 -13.74 21.89 13.86
N ILE A 359 -13.68 23.22 13.83
CA ILE A 359 -14.14 24.09 14.93
C ILE A 359 -15.67 24.07 15.08
N ASP A 360 -16.41 23.90 13.98
CA ASP A 360 -17.87 23.95 13.99
C ASP A 360 -18.47 22.59 14.35
N THR A 361 -19.31 22.56 15.39
CA THR A 361 -20.01 21.37 15.85
C THR A 361 -21.08 20.87 14.89
N GLU A 362 -21.61 21.71 14.00
CA GLU A 362 -22.66 21.31 13.04
C GLU A 362 -22.07 20.80 11.72
N ALA A 363 -20.84 21.19 11.43
CA ALA A 363 -20.13 20.91 10.19
C ALA A 363 -18.85 20.09 10.43
N GLU A 364 -18.96 19.02 11.25
CA GLU A 364 -17.90 18.03 11.49
C GLU A 364 -17.21 17.64 10.16
N TRP A 365 -15.88 17.70 10.15
CA TRP A 365 -15.03 17.39 8.97
C TRP A 365 -15.26 18.25 7.72
N ASN A 366 -15.89 19.43 7.83
CA ASN A 366 -16.02 20.38 6.73
C ASN A 366 -15.11 21.61 6.89
N GLU A 367 -14.91 22.34 5.78
CA GLU A 367 -14.24 23.64 5.74
C GLU A 367 -14.83 24.61 6.78
N PRO A 368 -14.04 25.52 7.39
CA PRO A 368 -12.74 26.04 6.96
C PRO A 368 -11.53 25.32 7.61
N HIS A 369 -10.29 25.66 7.22
CA HIS A 369 -8.99 25.11 7.71
C HIS A 369 -8.38 23.90 6.97
N GLU A 370 -8.82 23.58 5.74
CA GLU A 370 -8.20 22.46 5.02
C GLU A 370 -6.71 22.62 4.72
N GLU A 371 -6.23 23.85 4.59
CA GLU A 371 -4.83 24.05 4.25
C GLU A 371 -3.88 23.72 5.41
N HIS A 372 -4.40 23.58 6.63
CA HIS A 372 -3.63 23.23 7.82
C HIS A 372 -3.35 21.72 7.92
N LYS A 373 -4.12 20.90 7.19
CA LYS A 373 -4.12 19.42 7.24
C LYS A 373 -2.74 18.78 7.14
N ARG A 374 -1.80 19.42 6.46
CA ARG A 374 -0.46 18.87 6.13
C ARG A 374 0.70 19.48 6.92
N GLY A 375 0.44 20.43 7.81
CA GLY A 375 1.49 21.15 8.56
C GLY A 375 2.41 22.00 7.69
N SER A 376 1.88 22.52 6.60
CA SER A 376 2.54 23.46 5.68
C SER A 376 2.05 24.91 5.84
N VAL A 377 1.04 25.12 6.67
CA VAL A 377 0.34 26.39 6.85
C VAL A 377 0.18 26.69 8.34
N VAL A 378 0.23 27.97 8.68
CA VAL A 378 0.02 28.47 10.03
C VAL A 378 -0.78 29.77 10.00
N ASP A 379 -1.64 29.95 10.98
CA ASP A 379 -2.35 31.19 11.25
C ASP A 379 -1.63 31.96 12.35
N ILE A 380 -1.45 33.25 12.14
CA ILE A 380 -0.77 34.17 13.06
C ILE A 380 -1.73 35.29 13.41
N ARG A 381 -1.85 35.63 14.70
CA ARG A 381 -2.80 36.66 15.14
C ARG A 381 -2.55 38.01 14.47
N ALA A 382 -3.64 38.60 13.97
CA ALA A 382 -3.66 39.93 13.38
C ALA A 382 -4.90 40.74 13.84
N ASN A 383 -5.57 40.29 14.89
CA ASN A 383 -6.71 40.98 15.49
C ASN A 383 -6.25 41.92 16.62
N SER A 384 -7.16 42.34 17.49
CA SER A 384 -6.83 43.22 18.63
C SER A 384 -6.45 42.45 19.91
N LYS A 385 -6.19 41.15 19.84
CA LYS A 385 -5.80 40.34 21.01
C LYS A 385 -4.31 40.48 21.32
N ASP A 386 -3.94 40.11 22.54
CA ASP A 386 -2.54 39.99 22.97
C ASP A 386 -1.75 39.14 21.96
N GLY A 387 -0.56 39.65 21.59
CA GLY A 387 0.36 38.97 20.69
C GLY A 387 0.04 39.08 19.20
N ALA A 388 -1.00 39.83 18.84
CA ALA A 388 -1.27 40.14 17.45
C ALA A 388 -0.23 41.11 16.88
N ILE A 389 0.10 40.90 15.61
CA ILE A 389 0.89 41.87 14.85
C ILE A 389 0.09 43.18 14.77
N PRO A 390 0.68 44.36 15.08
CA PRO A 390 -0.04 45.62 14.99
C PRO A 390 -0.46 45.93 13.54
N PRO A 391 -1.64 46.52 13.29
CA PRO A 391 -2.09 46.86 11.93
C PRO A 391 -1.10 47.71 11.13
N ALA A 392 -0.37 48.60 11.80
CA ALA A 392 0.67 49.43 11.17
C ALA A 392 1.84 48.62 10.56
N ASN A 393 1.98 47.34 10.94
CA ASN A 393 3.07 46.46 10.52
C ASN A 393 2.61 45.37 9.55
N PHE A 394 1.33 45.33 9.13
CA PHE A 394 0.82 44.26 8.28
C PHE A 394 1.52 44.15 6.92
N ASP A 395 1.64 45.26 6.20
CA ASP A 395 2.30 45.27 4.89
C ASP A 395 3.77 44.84 5.00
N ALA A 396 4.43 45.29 6.06
CA ALA A 396 5.82 44.92 6.32
C ALA A 396 5.96 43.43 6.68
N PHE A 397 5.02 42.85 7.45
CA PHE A 397 5.01 41.42 7.74
C PHE A 397 4.77 40.59 6.47
N MET A 398 3.79 40.97 5.64
CA MET A 398 3.54 40.29 4.36
C MET A 398 4.75 40.37 3.42
N GLN A 399 5.41 41.53 3.35
CA GLN A 399 6.63 41.69 2.56
C GLN A 399 7.77 40.83 3.10
N LEU A 400 7.96 40.78 4.42
CA LEU A 400 8.95 39.93 5.06
C LEU A 400 8.72 38.44 4.78
N ALA A 401 7.47 37.98 4.83
CA ALA A 401 7.10 36.61 4.46
C ALA A 401 7.45 36.35 2.97
N LYS A 402 7.08 37.28 2.09
CA LYS A 402 7.36 37.20 0.65
C LYS A 402 8.86 37.10 0.36
N ASP A 403 9.70 37.88 1.05
CA ASP A 403 11.16 37.85 0.91
C ASP A 403 11.77 36.47 1.29
N ARG A 404 11.03 35.69 2.08
CA ARG A 404 11.37 34.31 2.47
C ARG A 404 10.64 33.24 1.64
N ARG A 405 10.02 33.63 0.52
CA ARG A 405 9.21 32.74 -0.34
C ARG A 405 8.11 32.04 0.46
N VAL A 406 7.47 32.78 1.36
CA VAL A 406 6.29 32.39 2.12
C VAL A 406 5.14 33.30 1.71
N HIS A 407 3.96 32.72 1.50
CA HIS A 407 2.77 33.49 1.14
C HIS A 407 1.94 33.77 2.38
N ALA A 408 1.88 35.03 2.79
CA ALA A 408 1.02 35.50 3.87
C ALA A 408 -0.10 36.38 3.31
N ARG A 409 -1.31 36.22 3.82
CA ARG A 409 -2.46 37.08 3.52
C ARG A 409 -3.31 37.28 4.77
N ILE A 410 -3.98 38.42 4.90
CA ILE A 410 -4.97 38.63 5.95
C ILE A 410 -6.25 37.88 5.60
N HIS A 411 -6.78 37.14 6.56
CA HIS A 411 -8.11 36.55 6.56
C HIS A 411 -9.01 37.31 7.54
N SER A 412 -10.29 37.43 7.18
CA SER A 412 -11.31 38.13 7.97
C SER A 412 -10.89 39.54 8.45
N PRO A 413 -10.53 40.46 7.54
CA PRO A 413 -10.11 41.82 7.91
C PRO A 413 -11.25 42.59 8.61
N GLY A 414 -10.95 43.14 9.78
CA GLY A 414 -11.86 43.89 10.64
C GLY A 414 -12.66 43.04 11.64
N GLU A 415 -12.52 41.72 11.60
CA GLU A 415 -13.30 40.80 12.43
C GLU A 415 -12.51 40.33 13.67
N SER A 416 -13.23 39.72 14.63
CA SER A 416 -12.62 39.21 15.86
C SER A 416 -11.65 38.03 15.61
N ASN A 417 -11.85 37.29 14.51
CA ASN A 417 -10.97 36.20 14.08
C ASN A 417 -9.91 36.66 13.06
N GLN A 418 -9.66 37.96 12.89
CA GLN A 418 -8.66 38.43 11.93
C GLN A 418 -7.28 37.82 12.22
N HIS A 419 -6.68 37.19 11.21
CA HIS A 419 -5.37 36.55 11.29
C HIS A 419 -4.63 36.62 9.97
N PHE A 420 -3.32 36.43 10.00
CA PHE A 420 -2.53 36.10 8.83
C PHE A 420 -2.61 34.61 8.58
N HIS A 421 -3.07 34.24 7.40
CA HIS A 421 -2.98 32.89 6.89
C HIS A 421 -1.69 32.73 6.11
N VAL A 422 -0.74 31.96 6.66
CA VAL A 422 0.67 31.92 6.21
C VAL A 422 1.04 30.54 5.68
N ARG A 423 1.17 30.42 4.36
CA ARG A 423 1.65 29.20 3.68
C ARG A 423 3.17 29.16 3.69
N LEU A 424 3.71 28.36 4.61
CA LEU A 424 5.14 28.21 4.84
C LEU A 424 5.79 27.39 3.71
N LEU A 425 5.13 26.32 3.26
CA LEU A 425 5.59 25.50 2.12
C LEU A 425 4.66 25.70 0.92
N ASN A 426 5.23 25.62 -0.29
CA ASN A 426 4.43 25.64 -1.52
C ASN A 426 3.68 24.32 -1.65
N ARG A 427 2.49 24.31 -2.28
CA ARG A 427 1.71 23.07 -2.51
C ARG A 427 2.44 22.01 -3.37
N SER A 428 3.54 22.36 -4.02
CA SER A 428 4.32 21.47 -4.90
C SER A 428 5.69 21.06 -4.34
N GLU A 429 6.01 21.49 -3.12
CA GLU A 429 7.20 21.06 -2.35
C GLU A 429 6.78 20.05 -1.29
#